data_AF-A0A316PEC3-F1
#
_entry.id   AF-A0A316PEC3-F1
#
_cell.length_a   1.000
_cell.length_b   1.000
_cell.length_c   1.000
_cell.angle_alpha   90.00
_cell.angle_beta   90.00
_cell.angle_gamma   90.00
#
_symmetry.space_group_name_H-M   'P 1'
#
loop_
_entity.id
_entity.type
_entity.pdbx_description
1 polymer ?
#
loop_
_entity_poly.entity_id
_entity_poly.type
_entity_poly.pdbx_seq_one_letter_code
_entity_poly.pdbx_strand_id
1 'polypeptide(L)' 'MSVMEMGKLLGIGKTDAYWLIKKKPFEIIIVDKKMRIMIGSFEKWYAAQSHYHKVASVDLGKEE' A
#
# COMPACT_ATOMS: atom_id res chain seq x y z
N MET A 1 6.00 -2.96 5.21
CA MET A 1 5.66 -1.75 4.42
C MET A 1 4.79 -0.81 5.26
N SER A 2 4.86 0.52 5.10
CA SER A 2 3.96 1.46 5.80
C SER A 2 2.70 1.75 4.97
N VAL A 3 1.63 2.24 5.61
CA VAL A 3 0.35 2.61 4.94
C VAL A 3 0.57 3.55 3.76
N MET A 4 1.38 4.58 3.97
CA MET A 4 1.66 5.59 2.96
C MET A 4 2.46 5.04 1.78
N GLU A 5 3.44 4.18 2.07
CA GLU A 5 4.25 3.51 1.04
C GLU A 5 3.38 2.61 0.16
N MET A 6 2.44 1.87 0.76
CA MET A 6 1.46 1.09 0.01
C MET A 6 0.56 1.98 -0.84
N GLY A 7 0.10 3.11 -0.31
CA GLY A 7 -0.70 4.08 -1.06
C GLY A 7 0.03 4.57 -2.31
N LYS A 8 1.28 5.02 -2.15
CA LYS A 8 2.16 5.41 -3.27
C LYS A 8 2.39 4.28 -4.27
N LEU A 9 2.68 3.08 -3.77
CA LEU A 9 2.93 1.90 -4.60
C LEU A 9 1.71 1.53 -5.44
N LEU A 10 0.49 1.71 -4.90
CA LEU A 10 -0.76 1.50 -5.62
C LEU A 10 -1.25 2.72 -6.42
N GLY A 11 -0.55 3.87 -6.34
CA GLY A 11 -0.99 5.12 -6.97
C GLY A 11 -2.26 5.72 -6.36
N ILE A 12 -2.64 5.33 -5.14
CA ILE A 12 -3.87 5.79 -4.48
C ILE A 12 -3.57 6.87 -3.43
N GLY A 13 -4.54 7.76 -3.23
CA GLY A 13 -4.45 8.83 -2.24
C GLY A 13 -4.35 8.29 -0.80
N LYS A 14 -3.91 9.17 0.12
CA LYS A 14 -3.83 8.85 1.56
C LYS A 14 -5.17 8.34 2.10
N THR A 15 -6.28 8.98 1.72
CA THR A 15 -7.63 8.62 2.18
C THR A 15 -7.99 7.19 1.76
N ASP A 16 -7.80 6.85 0.48
CA ASP A 16 -8.04 5.52 -0.06
C ASP A 16 -7.15 4.45 0.57
N ALA A 17 -5.87 4.78 0.82
CA ALA A 17 -4.95 3.87 1.49
C ALA A 17 -5.42 3.51 2.92
N TYR A 18 -5.87 4.50 3.70
CA TYR A 18 -6.42 4.26 5.03
C TYR A 18 -7.77 3.51 4.98
N TRP A 19 -8.60 3.79 3.98
CA TRP A 19 -9.85 3.05 3.74
C TRP A 19 -9.59 1.58 3.39
N LEU A 20 -8.60 1.31 2.56
CA LEU A 20 -8.18 -0.04 2.20
C LEU A 20 -7.72 -0.83 3.43
N ILE A 21 -6.92 -0.19 4.29
CA ILE A 21 -6.49 -0.78 5.56
C ILE A 21 -7.67 -1.05 6.50
N LYS A 22 -8.65 -0.15 6.55
CA LYS A 22 -9.87 -0.35 7.36
C LYS A 22 -10.67 -1.56 6.89
N LYS A 23 -10.67 -1.86 5.59
CA LYS A 23 -11.26 -3.10 5.04
C LYS A 23 -10.48 -4.37 5.41
N LYS A 24 -9.26 -4.24 5.93
CA LYS A 24 -8.34 -5.34 6.31
C LYS A 24 -8.25 -6.48 5.28
N PRO A 25 -8.03 -6.21 3.98
CA PRO A 25 -7.92 -7.26 2.98
C PRO A 25 -6.60 -8.04 3.05
N PHE A 26 -5.62 -7.54 3.79
CA PHE A 26 -4.31 -8.16 4.03
C PHE A 26 -3.89 -7.96 5.49
N GLU A 27 -2.86 -8.70 5.90
CA GLU A 27 -2.37 -8.67 7.27
C GLU A 27 -1.57 -7.40 7.59
N ILE A 28 -1.92 -6.78 8.71
CA ILE A 28 -1.29 -5.57 9.22
C ILE A 28 -0.89 -5.84 10.67
N ILE A 29 0.39 -5.72 10.94
CA ILE A 29 0.98 -5.91 12.26
C ILE A 29 1.39 -4.56 12.82
N ILE A 30 1.33 -4.42 14.14
CA ILE A 30 1.83 -3.22 14.82
C ILE A 30 3.20 -3.57 15.37
N VAL A 31 4.24 -2.96 14.81
CA VAL A 31 5.62 -3.11 15.30
C VAL A 31 6.06 -1.77 15.84
N ASP A 32 6.47 -1.72 17.11
CA ASP A 32 6.95 -0.49 17.74
C ASP A 32 5.93 0.68 17.66
N LYS A 33 4.66 0.40 17.99
CA LYS A 33 3.52 1.34 17.86
C LYS A 33 3.25 1.86 16.44
N LYS A 34 3.91 1.31 15.41
CA LYS A 34 3.72 1.69 14.01
C LYS A 34 3.00 0.59 13.24
N MET A 35 1.99 0.96 12.48
CA MET A 35 1.29 0.04 11.57
C MET A 35 2.20 -0.36 10.41
N ARG A 36 2.41 -1.67 10.26
CA ARG A 36 3.24 -2.28 9.23
C ARG A 36 2.39 -3.29 8.47
N ILE A 37 2.27 -3.09 7.18
CA ILE A 37 1.64 -4.02 6.25
C ILE A 37 2.62 -5.16 5.97
N MET A 38 2.14 -6.40 6.11
CA MET A 38 2.88 -7.60 5.78
C MET A 38 2.94 -7.76 4.26
N ILE A 39 4.15 -7.70 3.71
CA ILE A 39 4.36 -7.72 2.25
C ILE A 39 3.86 -9.03 1.64
N GLY A 40 4.14 -10.18 2.26
CA GLY A 40 3.66 -11.47 1.73
C GLY A 40 2.13 -11.58 1.65
N SER A 41 1.41 -11.11 2.66
CA SER A 41 -0.06 -11.09 2.63
C SER A 41 -0.60 -10.04 1.65
N PHE A 42 0.06 -8.89 1.56
CA PHE A 42 -0.25 -7.86 0.56
C PHE A 42 -0.04 -8.38 -0.86
N GLU A 43 1.02 -9.11 -1.15
CA GLU A 43 1.29 -9.67 -2.48
C GLU A 43 0.29 -10.76 -2.85
N LYS A 44 -0.11 -11.61 -1.91
CA LYS A 44 -1.20 -12.58 -2.13
C LYS A 44 -2.51 -11.88 -2.46
N TRP A 45 -2.86 -10.83 -1.70
CA TRP A 45 -4.02 -10.01 -2.01
C TRP A 45 -3.88 -9.30 -3.36
N TYR A 46 -2.68 -8.77 -3.67
CA TYR A 46 -2.32 -8.08 -4.92
C TYR A 46 -2.27 -9.03 -6.14
N ALA A 47 -2.17 -10.33 -5.93
CA ALA A 47 -2.29 -11.33 -6.99
C ALA A 47 -3.75 -11.77 -7.22
N ALA A 48 -4.63 -11.55 -6.23
CA ALA A 48 -6.02 -12.00 -6.27
C ALA A 48 -7.01 -10.97 -6.87
N GLN A 49 -6.57 -9.74 -7.06
CA GLN A 49 -7.29 -8.63 -7.70
C GLN A 49 -6.63 -8.24 -9.03
N SER A 50 -7.40 -7.63 -9.92
CA SER A 50 -6.88 -6.99 -11.15
C SER A 50 -7.15 -5.49 -11.20
N HIS A 51 -7.73 -4.94 -10.13
CA HIS A 51 -8.19 -3.55 -10.08
C HIS A 51 -7.07 -2.56 -9.75
N TYR A 52 -6.23 -2.88 -8.76
CA TYR A 52 -5.12 -2.03 -8.36
C TYR A 52 -3.86 -2.40 -9.14
N HIS A 53 -3.20 -1.39 -9.71
CA HIS A 53 -1.93 -1.55 -10.43
C HIS A 53 -0.79 -0.92 -9.63
N LYS A 54 0.35 -1.61 -9.55
CA LYS A 54 1.57 -1.01 -8.99
C LYS A 54 2.02 0.10 -9.93
N VAL A 55 2.08 1.33 -9.43
CA VAL A 55 2.73 2.43 -10.15
C VAL A 55 4.23 2.21 -9.98
N ALA A 56 4.83 1.47 -10.91
CA ALA A 56 6.27 1.20 -10.93
C ALA A 56 7.10 2.48 -11.15
N SER A 57 6.47 3.57 -11.58
CA SER A 57 7.13 4.86 -11.74
C SER A 57 6.94 5.70 -10.48
N VAL A 58 7.87 5.55 -9.53
CA VAL A 58 8.46 6.76 -8.95
C VAL A 58 9.19 7.41 -10.11
N ASP A 59 8.45 8.16 -10.92
CA ASP A 59 9.05 9.28 -11.63
C ASP A 59 9.40 10.25 -10.51
N LEU A 60 10.64 10.10 -10.07
CA LEU A 60 11.38 11.07 -9.31
C LEU A 60 11.08 12.42 -9.95
N GLY A 61 10.28 13.24 -9.27
CA GLY A 61 10.08 14.62 -9.67
C GLY A 61 11.44 15.23 -9.95
N LYS A 62 11.73 15.49 -11.23
CA LYS A 62 12.52 16.65 -11.59
C LYS A 62 11.75 17.84 -11.03
N GLU A 63 12.16 18.29 -9.86
CA GLU A 63 11.93 19.67 -9.45
C GLU A 63 12.73 20.54 -10.44
N GLU A 64 12.02 21.38 -11.19
CA GLU A 64 12.56 22.54 -11.94
C GLU A 64 12.50 23.78 -11.05
#